data_AF-A0A8C7QFD8-F1
#
_entry.id   AF-A0A8C7QFD8-F1
#
_cell.length_a   1.000
_cell.length_b   1.000
_cell.length_c   1.000
_cell.angle_alpha   90.00
_cell.angle_beta   90.00
_cell.angle_gamma   90.00
#
_symmetry.space_group_name_H-M   'P 1'
#
loop_
_entity.id
_entity.type
_entity.pdbx_description
1 polymer ?
#
loop_
_entity_poly.entity_id
_entity_poly.type
_entity_poly.pdbx_seq_one_letter_code
_entity_poly.pdbx_strand_id
1 'polypeptide(L)'
;MGELNKEVVDLVWKRPGSNGVSASLFRRWTQGLVFSETEHTALEQFEGGPCAVIAPIQAFLLKNILFNRESSNWRHITEEEQKAALCSTLAEILEQACSTSSTTSFCLVTWAKGQCPHTTTHTPLTGGPETSQQPTALADEDLGFERFHSILQKRIVKSLSELREEVVSLYETWKGRCGVLFFLYSVILTKGIVNIRNEIEDTTEPLVDPVYGHGSQSLVNLLVTGHAVSNVWDGDRECSGMKLHGIHNQTSVGFLTLMESLRYCKVGAFLKSPKFPIWILGSETHLSVFFAKEMCLVAPESPSEQARRVFQTFDPEDNGFIPDSLLEEVMKALDLVSEPEYYVSLMKSKLDPEGLGIVLLAPFLLEFFPDQTGTLWQGTMAEEWESERQRERKDTGIPDSFPVYHYNGLKQSNHNERVEYVQGTALVLGLEDPMVRTDDTPVKRCLQTKWPYIELLWNTDRSPSLN
;
A
#
# COMPACT_ATOMS: atom_id res chain seq x y z
N MET A 1 23.07 0.16 24.18
CA MET A 1 22.45 -0.04 22.84
C MET A 1 23.55 -0.54 21.90
N GLY A 2 23.41 -1.73 21.30
CA GLY A 2 24.38 -2.24 20.32
C GLY A 2 24.42 -1.37 19.06
N GLU A 3 25.49 -1.45 18.27
CA GLU A 3 25.72 -0.63 17.07
C GLU A 3 24.57 -0.76 16.05
N LEU A 4 24.13 -1.98 15.75
CA LEU A 4 23.00 -2.24 14.84
C LEU A 4 21.67 -1.63 15.35
N ASN A 5 21.45 -1.60 16.68
CA ASN A 5 20.25 -0.99 17.24
C ASN A 5 20.27 0.54 17.03
N LYS A 6 21.45 1.17 16.98
CA LYS A 6 21.56 2.60 16.68
C LYS A 6 21.20 2.89 15.23
N GLU A 7 21.72 2.11 14.29
CA GLU A 7 21.46 2.33 12.86
C GLU A 7 19.97 2.22 12.49
N VAL A 8 19.25 1.23 13.03
CA VAL A 8 17.79 1.12 12.80
C VAL A 8 17.05 2.31 13.39
N VAL A 9 17.43 2.73 14.60
CA VAL A 9 16.80 3.88 15.27
C VAL A 9 17.07 5.15 14.49
N ASP A 10 18.28 5.34 13.98
CA ASP A 10 18.65 6.51 13.21
C ASP A 10 17.96 6.52 11.84
N LEU A 11 17.79 5.37 11.19
CA LEU A 11 17.01 5.25 9.95
C LEU A 11 15.53 5.59 10.16
N VAL A 12 14.94 5.11 11.26
CA VAL A 12 13.51 5.28 11.50
C VAL A 12 13.18 6.68 12.01
N TRP A 13 14.00 7.22 12.91
CA TRP A 13 13.66 8.42 13.68
C TRP A 13 14.58 9.60 13.46
N LYS A 14 15.74 9.41 12.79
CA LYS A 14 16.84 10.40 12.60
C LYS A 14 17.03 11.25 13.85
N ARG A 15 17.86 10.80 14.81
CA ARG A 15 18.13 11.54 16.07
C ARG A 15 18.41 13.02 15.75
N PRO A 16 17.46 13.94 16.03
CA PRO A 16 17.70 15.35 15.76
C PRO A 16 18.78 15.82 16.73
N GLY A 17 19.72 16.62 16.23
CA GLY A 17 20.64 17.33 17.12
C GLY A 17 19.85 18.04 18.23
N SER A 18 20.21 17.77 19.48
CA SER A 18 19.71 18.36 20.74
C SER A 18 18.28 18.07 21.23
N ASN A 19 17.26 17.83 20.40
CA ASN A 19 15.87 17.72 20.90
C ASN A 19 15.25 16.31 20.92
N GLY A 20 15.86 15.30 20.29
CA GLY A 20 15.35 13.93 20.32
C GLY A 20 13.93 13.77 19.72
N VAL A 21 13.39 12.56 19.74
CA VAL A 21 11.98 12.30 19.42
C VAL A 21 11.13 12.66 20.64
N SER A 22 10.04 13.41 20.46
CA SER A 22 9.16 13.76 21.58
C SER A 22 8.49 12.51 22.17
N ALA A 23 8.31 12.48 23.48
CA ALA A 23 7.70 11.34 24.16
C ALA A 23 6.28 11.04 23.67
N SER A 24 5.50 12.10 23.37
CA SER A 24 4.16 11.97 22.79
C SER A 24 4.21 11.36 21.39
N LEU A 25 5.16 11.76 20.54
CA LEU A 25 5.31 11.18 19.21
C LEU A 25 5.66 9.70 19.28
N PHE A 26 6.63 9.35 20.11
CA PHE A 26 7.05 7.97 20.28
C PHE A 26 5.91 7.09 20.80
N ARG A 27 5.14 7.58 21.80
CA ARG A 27 4.01 6.85 22.39
C ARG A 27 2.98 6.39 21.36
N ARG A 28 2.69 7.22 20.33
CA ARG A 28 1.76 6.87 19.24
C ARG A 28 2.14 5.60 18.49
N TRP A 29 3.42 5.24 18.46
CA TRP A 29 3.93 4.04 17.80
C TRP A 29 4.05 2.83 18.74
N THR A 30 3.86 3.01 20.06
CA THR A 30 4.04 1.95 21.06
C THR A 30 2.81 1.04 21.26
N GLN A 31 1.85 1.07 20.34
CA GLN A 31 0.71 0.14 20.34
C GLN A 31 1.08 -1.25 19.79
N GLY A 32 0.22 -2.22 20.10
CA GLY A 32 0.25 -3.55 19.47
C GLY A 32 -0.64 -3.64 18.24
N LEU A 33 -0.65 -4.84 17.64
CA LEU A 33 -1.58 -5.24 16.58
C LEU A 33 -2.82 -5.84 17.25
N VAL A 34 -3.79 -4.98 17.56
CA VAL A 34 -5.00 -5.34 18.30
C VAL A 34 -6.18 -5.37 17.35
N PHE A 35 -7.00 -6.42 17.42
CA PHE A 35 -8.24 -6.53 16.65
C PHE A 35 -9.37 -5.73 17.31
N SER A 36 -10.26 -5.19 16.49
CA SER A 36 -11.51 -4.56 16.92
C SER A 36 -12.43 -5.59 17.58
N GLU A 37 -13.06 -5.19 18.68
CA GLU A 37 -14.06 -6.02 19.37
C GLU A 37 -15.36 -6.14 18.56
N THR A 38 -15.65 -5.18 17.68
CA THR A 38 -16.86 -5.18 16.85
C THR A 38 -16.67 -5.82 15.48
N GLU A 39 -15.43 -5.90 15.00
CA GLU A 39 -15.10 -6.38 13.66
C GLU A 39 -13.83 -7.24 13.73
N HIS A 40 -13.99 -8.56 13.83
CA HIS A 40 -12.92 -9.49 14.21
C HIS A 40 -11.78 -9.58 13.18
N THR A 41 -11.91 -8.97 12.02
CA THR A 41 -10.86 -8.96 10.98
C THR A 41 -10.25 -7.58 10.78
N ALA A 42 -10.65 -6.59 11.57
CA ALA A 42 -10.17 -5.23 11.51
C ALA A 42 -9.17 -4.97 12.64
N LEU A 43 -8.00 -4.43 12.33
CA LEU A 43 -7.05 -3.94 13.33
C LEU A 43 -7.44 -2.55 13.83
N GLU A 44 -7.16 -2.24 15.08
CA GLU A 44 -7.35 -0.91 15.65
C GLU A 44 -6.07 -0.08 15.60
N GLN A 45 -6.24 1.21 15.33
CA GLN A 45 -5.24 2.24 15.50
C GLN A 45 -5.72 3.20 16.58
N PHE A 46 -4.87 3.42 17.59
CA PHE A 46 -5.23 4.24 18.75
C PHE A 46 -4.93 5.73 18.51
N GLU A 47 -3.85 6.04 17.81
CA GLU A 47 -3.41 7.41 17.55
C GLU A 47 -2.86 7.55 16.12
N GLY A 48 -2.75 8.78 15.61
CA GLY A 48 -2.18 9.05 14.28
C GLY A 48 -0.67 8.76 14.20
N GLY A 49 -0.20 8.15 13.11
CA GLY A 49 1.22 7.83 12.91
C GLY A 49 1.48 6.38 12.45
N PRO A 50 1.17 5.35 13.26
CA PRO A 50 1.47 3.95 12.95
C PRO A 50 0.63 3.37 11.79
N CYS A 51 -0.26 4.15 11.17
CA CYS A 51 -1.03 3.75 9.99
C CYS A 51 -0.14 3.24 8.83
N ALA A 52 1.08 3.77 8.69
CA ALA A 52 2.07 3.31 7.70
C ALA A 52 2.50 1.84 7.87
N VAL A 53 2.25 1.25 9.04
CA VAL A 53 2.47 -0.17 9.31
C VAL A 53 1.13 -0.92 9.39
N ILE A 54 0.14 -0.36 10.08
CA ILE A 54 -1.16 -1.02 10.32
C ILE A 54 -1.97 -1.17 9.04
N ALA A 55 -2.05 -0.15 8.18
CA ALA A 55 -2.85 -0.22 6.95
C ALA A 55 -2.32 -1.26 5.95
N PRO A 56 -0.99 -1.38 5.70
CA PRO A 56 -0.45 -2.50 4.94
C PRO A 56 -0.75 -3.87 5.56
N ILE A 57 -0.57 -4.04 6.88
CA ILE A 57 -0.92 -5.29 7.55
C ILE A 57 -2.40 -5.61 7.36
N GLN A 58 -3.29 -4.62 7.55
CA GLN A 58 -4.72 -4.80 7.36
C GLN A 58 -5.07 -5.20 5.91
N ALA A 59 -4.44 -4.60 4.92
CA ALA A 59 -4.67 -4.94 3.51
C ALA A 59 -4.26 -6.38 3.21
N PHE A 60 -3.06 -6.82 3.64
CA PHE A 60 -2.63 -8.20 3.47
C PHE A 60 -3.45 -9.20 4.31
N LEU A 61 -3.91 -8.78 5.49
CA LEU A 61 -4.78 -9.57 6.36
C LEU A 61 -6.12 -9.82 5.66
N LEU A 62 -6.75 -8.79 5.11
CA LEU A 62 -7.97 -8.89 4.30
C LEU A 62 -7.75 -9.81 3.11
N LYS A 63 -6.62 -9.70 2.42
CA LYS A 63 -6.28 -10.61 1.31
C LYS A 63 -6.27 -12.07 1.76
N ASN A 64 -5.58 -12.36 2.86
CA ASN A 64 -5.46 -13.71 3.40
C ASN A 64 -6.80 -14.27 3.91
N ILE A 65 -7.69 -13.41 4.41
CA ILE A 65 -9.01 -13.80 4.91
C ILE A 65 -10.02 -13.99 3.77
N LEU A 66 -10.02 -13.10 2.77
CA LEU A 66 -11.03 -13.08 1.72
C LEU A 66 -10.74 -14.05 0.57
N PHE A 67 -9.46 -14.27 0.24
CA PHE A 67 -9.08 -14.99 -0.97
C PHE A 67 -8.28 -16.27 -0.72
N ASN A 68 -7.66 -16.41 0.45
CA ASN A 68 -6.88 -17.61 0.80
C ASN A 68 -7.60 -18.54 1.78
N ARG A 69 -8.85 -18.22 2.15
CA ARG A 69 -9.70 -19.03 3.03
C ARG A 69 -11.07 -19.28 2.43
N GLU A 70 -11.56 -20.50 2.61
CA GLU A 70 -12.94 -20.86 2.30
C GLU A 70 -13.83 -20.61 3.53
N SER A 71 -14.23 -19.36 3.76
CA SER A 71 -15.21 -19.03 4.82
C SER A 71 -16.29 -18.09 4.29
N SER A 72 -17.55 -18.41 4.59
CA SER A 72 -18.71 -17.60 4.21
C SER A 72 -18.85 -16.34 5.08
N ASN A 73 -18.33 -16.35 6.31
CA ASN A 73 -18.43 -15.22 7.25
C ASN A 73 -17.05 -14.64 7.57
N TRP A 74 -16.46 -13.97 6.58
CA TRP A 74 -15.15 -13.33 6.69
C TRP A 74 -15.07 -12.22 7.75
N ARG A 75 -16.20 -11.67 8.23
CA ARG A 75 -16.23 -10.60 9.24
C ARG A 75 -16.07 -11.13 10.67
N HIS A 76 -16.68 -12.28 10.94
CA HIS A 76 -16.67 -12.91 12.25
C HIS A 76 -15.90 -14.24 12.20
N ILE A 77 -14.65 -14.18 12.63
CA ILE A 77 -13.76 -15.34 12.74
C ILE A 77 -13.41 -15.60 14.21
N THR A 78 -12.98 -16.82 14.54
CA THR A 78 -12.55 -17.18 15.91
C THR A 78 -11.20 -16.54 16.27
N GLU A 79 -10.85 -16.51 17.56
CA GLU A 79 -9.54 -16.00 18.00
C GLU A 79 -8.36 -16.81 17.42
N GLU A 80 -8.51 -18.13 17.28
CA GLU A 80 -7.52 -18.99 16.63
C GLU A 80 -7.36 -18.64 15.14
N GLU A 81 -8.48 -18.34 14.46
CA GLU A 81 -8.49 -17.92 13.07
C GLU A 81 -7.86 -16.53 12.90
N GLN A 82 -8.12 -15.59 13.82
CA GLN A 82 -7.46 -14.28 13.88
C GLN A 82 -5.95 -14.43 14.02
N LYS A 83 -5.52 -15.24 15.00
CA LYS A 83 -4.12 -15.54 15.26
C LYS A 83 -3.44 -16.13 14.02
N ALA A 84 -4.04 -17.13 13.40
CA ALA A 84 -3.49 -17.75 12.20
C ALA A 84 -3.41 -16.76 11.02
N ALA A 85 -4.44 -15.92 10.83
CA ALA A 85 -4.47 -14.94 9.74
C ALA A 85 -3.42 -13.83 9.94
N LEU A 86 -3.29 -13.30 11.16
CA LEU A 86 -2.28 -12.30 11.49
C LEU A 86 -0.88 -12.87 11.32
N CYS A 87 -0.59 -14.03 11.91
CA CYS A 87 0.74 -14.63 11.82
C CYS A 87 1.13 -14.97 10.37
N SER A 88 0.19 -15.49 9.57
CA SER A 88 0.42 -15.72 8.14
C SER A 88 0.74 -14.41 7.41
N THR A 89 0.01 -13.33 7.73
CA THR A 89 0.19 -12.00 7.13
C THR A 89 1.56 -11.40 7.48
N LEU A 90 1.96 -11.45 8.76
CA LEU A 90 3.25 -10.94 9.19
C LEU A 90 4.42 -11.73 8.56
N ALA A 91 4.29 -13.06 8.48
CA ALA A 91 5.29 -13.90 7.83
C ALA A 91 5.41 -13.59 6.33
N GLU A 92 4.29 -13.36 5.64
CA GLU A 92 4.27 -13.02 4.21
C GLU A 92 4.93 -11.65 3.93
N ILE A 93 4.64 -10.63 4.73
CA ILE A 93 5.28 -9.32 4.58
C ILE A 93 6.80 -9.40 4.84
N LEU A 94 7.22 -10.21 5.84
CA LEU A 94 8.64 -10.46 6.10
C LEU A 94 9.31 -11.26 4.98
N GLU A 95 8.62 -12.24 4.40
CA GLU A 95 9.05 -12.98 3.22
C GLU A 95 9.28 -12.04 2.04
N GLN A 96 8.31 -11.15 1.77
CA GLN A 96 8.39 -10.17 0.69
C GLN A 96 9.52 -9.15 0.87
N ALA A 97 9.80 -8.72 2.12
CA ALA A 97 10.88 -7.80 2.41
C ALA A 97 12.28 -8.44 2.32
N CYS A 98 12.37 -9.77 2.36
CA CYS A 98 13.64 -10.47 2.29
C CYS A 98 14.23 -10.38 0.87
N SER A 99 15.47 -9.90 0.77
CA SER A 99 16.15 -9.76 -0.52
C SER A 99 16.48 -11.14 -1.11
N THR A 100 16.42 -11.27 -2.44
CA THR A 100 16.64 -12.50 -3.22
C THR A 100 18.10 -13.01 -3.24
N SER A 101 18.94 -12.56 -2.30
CA SER A 101 20.32 -13.04 -2.18
C SER A 101 20.36 -14.50 -1.73
N SER A 102 21.45 -15.20 -2.07
CA SER A 102 21.61 -16.67 -2.01
C SER A 102 21.40 -17.34 -0.65
N THR A 103 21.19 -16.58 0.43
CA THR A 103 20.83 -17.07 1.76
C THR A 103 19.66 -16.26 2.32
N THR A 104 18.47 -16.85 2.32
CA THR A 104 17.27 -16.26 2.92
C THR A 104 17.43 -16.23 4.45
N SER A 105 17.49 -15.03 5.04
CA SER A 105 17.53 -14.87 6.49
C SER A 105 16.59 -13.77 6.94
N PHE A 106 15.88 -14.02 8.03
CA PHE A 106 14.90 -13.11 8.61
C PHE A 106 15.37 -12.65 9.97
N CYS A 107 15.11 -11.38 10.30
CA CYS A 107 15.42 -10.81 11.60
C CYS A 107 14.14 -10.46 12.33
N LEU A 108 13.93 -11.05 13.49
CA LEU A 108 12.79 -10.77 14.37
C LEU A 108 13.26 -9.99 15.58
N VAL A 109 12.57 -8.91 15.89
CA VAL A 109 12.89 -8.00 17.00
C VAL A 109 11.86 -8.15 18.10
N THR A 110 12.34 -8.33 19.32
CA THR A 110 11.52 -8.45 20.54
C THR A 110 12.24 -7.79 21.71
N TRP A 111 11.63 -7.77 22.90
CA TRP A 111 12.38 -7.50 24.11
C TRP A 111 13.22 -8.70 24.55
N ALA A 112 14.32 -8.41 25.24
CA ALA A 112 15.07 -9.43 25.97
C ALA A 112 14.15 -10.18 26.94
N LYS A 113 14.21 -11.52 26.94
CA LYS A 113 13.38 -12.38 27.81
C LYS A 113 13.50 -11.93 29.27
N GLY A 114 12.35 -11.66 29.91
CA GLY A 114 12.27 -11.24 31.32
C GLY A 114 12.42 -9.74 31.58
N GLN A 115 12.57 -8.90 30.55
CA GLN A 115 12.68 -7.44 30.68
C GLN A 115 11.48 -6.68 30.09
N CYS A 116 10.33 -7.34 29.95
CA CYS A 116 9.07 -6.64 29.71
C CYS A 116 8.85 -5.67 30.88
N PRO A 117 8.72 -4.36 30.66
CA PRO A 117 8.35 -3.42 31.71
C PRO A 117 6.89 -3.72 32.12
N HIS A 118 6.75 -4.62 33.11
CA HIS A 118 5.54 -5.06 33.81
C HIS A 118 4.18 -4.83 33.13
N THR A 119 3.60 -5.91 32.59
CA THR A 119 2.19 -6.21 32.86
C THR A 119 2.09 -6.59 34.34
N THR A 120 1.63 -5.66 35.18
CA THR A 120 1.23 -6.01 36.54
C THR A 120 -0.03 -6.87 36.45
N THR A 121 0.13 -8.17 36.61
CA THR A 121 -0.98 -9.10 36.85
C THR A 121 -1.73 -8.61 38.09
N HIS A 122 -2.96 -8.14 37.90
CA HIS A 122 -3.87 -7.88 39.01
C HIS A 122 -4.16 -9.22 39.72
N THR A 123 -3.48 -9.48 40.83
CA THR A 123 -3.90 -10.47 41.81
C THR A 123 -5.19 -9.96 42.45
N PRO A 124 -6.30 -10.72 42.45
CA PRO A 124 -7.49 -10.32 43.19
C PRO A 124 -7.20 -10.51 44.68
N LEU A 125 -6.94 -9.41 45.39
CA LEU A 125 -6.93 -9.42 46.85
C LEU A 125 -8.36 -9.25 47.34
N THR A 126 -8.83 -10.29 48.02
CA THR A 126 -10.08 -10.39 48.74
C THR A 126 -10.17 -9.40 49.91
N GLY A 127 -11.25 -8.61 49.93
CA GLY A 127 -12.01 -8.24 51.15
C GLY A 127 -11.58 -6.97 51.93
N GLY A 128 -12.45 -5.94 51.93
CA GLY A 128 -12.49 -4.88 52.95
C GLY A 128 -13.11 -3.56 52.46
N PRO A 129 -14.00 -2.89 53.23
CA PRO A 129 -15.02 -2.00 52.66
C PRO A 129 -14.60 -0.53 52.46
N GLU A 130 -15.13 0.00 51.36
CA GLU A 130 -15.45 1.38 51.00
C GLU A 130 -14.97 2.52 51.92
N THR A 131 -14.04 3.33 51.38
CA THR A 131 -14.04 4.78 51.61
C THR A 131 -13.70 5.48 50.29
N SER A 132 -14.55 6.43 49.93
CA SER A 132 -14.55 7.19 48.67
C SER A 132 -13.26 8.02 48.52
N GLN A 133 -12.36 7.58 47.64
CA GLN A 133 -11.32 8.41 47.05
C GLN A 133 -11.30 8.12 45.54
N GLN A 134 -11.40 9.19 44.75
CA GLN A 134 -11.27 9.17 43.30
C GLN A 134 -10.05 8.33 42.89
N PRO A 135 -10.14 7.50 41.84
CA PRO A 135 -8.98 6.78 41.34
C PRO A 135 -8.02 7.79 40.73
N THR A 136 -7.05 8.23 41.54
CA THR A 136 -5.88 8.96 41.07
C THR A 136 -5.18 8.01 40.09
N ALA A 137 -5.13 8.41 38.83
CA ALA A 137 -4.42 7.71 37.77
C ALA A 137 -2.99 7.42 38.25
N LEU A 138 -2.74 6.18 38.67
CA LEU A 138 -1.39 5.67 38.88
C LEU A 138 -0.77 5.62 37.49
N ALA A 139 0.12 6.57 37.24
CA ALA A 139 0.86 6.73 36.00
C ALA A 139 1.46 5.36 35.59
N ASP A 140 0.96 4.81 34.49
CA ASP A 140 1.75 3.90 33.64
C ASP A 140 3.06 4.66 33.38
N GLU A 141 4.17 4.19 33.96
CA GLU A 141 5.48 4.80 33.69
C GLU A 141 5.70 4.71 32.19
N ASP A 142 5.49 5.82 31.48
CA ASP A 142 5.61 5.89 30.02
C ASP A 142 6.97 5.27 29.63
N LEU A 143 6.91 4.21 28.83
CA LEU A 143 8.10 3.52 28.34
C LEU A 143 8.89 4.49 27.46
N GLY A 144 9.89 5.15 28.04
CA GLY A 144 10.66 6.17 27.35
C GLY A 144 11.44 5.62 26.15
N PHE A 145 11.62 6.47 25.13
CA PHE A 145 12.32 6.18 23.88
C PHE A 145 13.66 5.45 24.09
N GLU A 146 14.53 5.96 24.96
CA GLU A 146 15.84 5.36 25.22
C GLU A 146 15.72 4.01 25.93
N ARG A 147 14.80 3.88 26.90
CA ARG A 147 14.57 2.63 27.63
C ARG A 147 14.11 1.54 26.67
N PHE A 148 13.11 1.82 25.84
CA PHE A 148 12.62 0.88 24.82
C PHE A 148 13.76 0.34 23.94
N HIS A 149 14.56 1.23 23.35
CA HIS A 149 15.63 0.83 22.42
C HIS A 149 16.83 0.17 23.11
N SER A 150 17.03 0.39 24.42
CA SER A 150 18.13 -0.20 25.17
C SER A 150 17.99 -1.71 25.42
N ILE A 151 16.74 -2.22 25.42
CA ILE A 151 16.39 -3.61 25.77
C ILE A 151 15.89 -4.44 24.59
N LEU A 152 16.03 -3.93 23.36
CA LEU A 152 15.69 -4.67 22.14
C LEU A 152 16.69 -5.82 21.91
N GLN A 153 16.14 -6.99 21.63
CA GLN A 153 16.85 -8.17 21.20
C GLN A 153 16.45 -8.51 19.76
N LYS A 154 17.42 -8.98 18.99
CA LYS A 154 17.21 -9.54 17.65
C LYS A 154 17.39 -11.06 17.66
N ARG A 155 16.58 -11.75 16.87
CA ARG A 155 16.71 -13.18 16.58
C ARG A 155 16.78 -13.38 15.08
N ILE A 156 17.77 -14.14 14.62
CA ILE A 156 17.94 -14.46 13.19
C ILE A 156 17.38 -15.85 12.94
N VAL A 157 16.60 -15.97 11.87
CA VAL A 157 15.95 -17.19 11.40
C VAL A 157 16.39 -17.46 9.96
N LYS A 158 16.64 -18.72 9.59
CA LYS A 158 17.34 -19.06 8.33
C LYS A 158 16.48 -19.78 7.29
N SER A 159 15.19 -19.98 7.58
CA SER A 159 14.26 -20.59 6.63
C SER A 159 12.86 -20.02 6.79
N LEU A 160 12.05 -20.14 5.74
CA LEU A 160 10.66 -19.72 5.75
C LEU A 160 9.80 -20.56 6.73
N SER A 161 10.13 -21.85 6.90
CA SER A 161 9.44 -22.71 7.88
C SER A 161 9.68 -22.22 9.31
N GLU A 162 10.94 -21.99 9.67
CA GLU A 162 11.28 -21.45 10.99
C GLU A 162 10.68 -20.05 11.20
N LEU A 163 10.59 -19.22 10.14
CA LEU A 163 9.96 -17.90 10.22
C LEU A 163 8.49 -18.04 10.61
N ARG A 164 7.74 -18.92 9.92
CA ARG A 164 6.32 -19.14 10.19
C ARG A 164 6.09 -19.65 11.61
N GLU A 165 6.91 -20.59 12.07
CA GLU A 165 6.84 -21.11 13.45
C GLU A 165 7.13 -20.01 14.49
N GLU A 166 8.16 -19.20 14.26
CA GLU A 166 8.58 -18.16 15.21
C GLU A 166 7.62 -16.97 15.24
N VAL A 167 7.05 -16.58 14.09
CA VAL A 167 6.01 -15.54 14.05
C VAL A 167 4.78 -15.99 14.87
N VAL A 168 4.38 -17.26 14.77
CA VAL A 168 3.29 -17.83 15.57
C VAL A 168 3.63 -17.87 17.06
N SER A 169 4.86 -18.22 17.41
CA SER A 169 5.30 -18.26 18.82
C SER A 169 5.33 -16.86 19.47
N LEU A 170 5.54 -15.82 18.66
CA LEU A 170 5.57 -14.42 19.07
C LEU A 170 4.21 -13.71 19.01
N TYR A 171 3.10 -14.41 18.79
CA TYR A 171 1.75 -13.81 18.65
C TYR A 171 1.40 -12.79 19.75
N GLU A 172 1.58 -13.15 21.03
CA GLU A 172 1.30 -12.25 22.15
C GLU A 172 2.22 -11.02 22.17
N THR A 173 3.42 -11.13 21.60
CA THR A 173 4.35 -10.00 21.47
C THR A 173 3.88 -9.02 20.39
N TRP A 174 3.35 -9.52 19.27
CA TRP A 174 2.79 -8.67 18.22
C TRP A 174 1.51 -7.96 18.65
N LYS A 175 0.65 -8.65 19.42
CA LYS A 175 -0.59 -8.08 19.97
C LYS A 175 -0.33 -7.11 21.14
N GLY A 176 0.76 -7.34 21.89
CA GLY A 176 1.12 -6.56 23.06
C GLY A 176 1.72 -5.18 22.77
N ARG A 177 2.02 -4.44 23.84
CA ARG A 177 2.65 -3.10 23.79
C ARG A 177 3.91 -3.14 22.92
N CYS A 178 4.06 -2.14 22.05
CA CYS A 178 5.13 -1.98 21.05
C CYS A 178 5.14 -3.02 19.92
N GLY A 179 4.11 -3.85 19.77
CA GLY A 179 4.01 -4.83 18.69
C GLY A 179 4.20 -4.24 17.28
N VAL A 180 3.68 -3.03 17.04
CA VAL A 180 3.88 -2.31 15.77
C VAL A 180 5.37 -2.02 15.52
N LEU A 181 6.10 -1.54 16.53
CA LEU A 181 7.53 -1.24 16.41
C LEU A 181 8.38 -2.50 16.29
N PHE A 182 8.05 -3.56 17.03
CA PHE A 182 8.72 -4.85 16.88
C PHE A 182 8.61 -5.37 15.45
N PHE A 183 7.41 -5.31 14.88
CA PHE A 183 7.20 -5.75 13.52
C PHE A 183 7.92 -4.86 12.50
N LEU A 184 7.80 -3.53 12.64
CA LEU A 184 8.51 -2.57 11.80
C LEU A 184 10.03 -2.84 11.78
N TYR A 185 10.64 -2.99 12.94
CA TYR A 185 12.08 -3.24 13.03
C TYR A 185 12.47 -4.62 12.50
N SER A 186 11.58 -5.60 12.63
CA SER A 186 11.78 -6.93 12.02
C SER A 186 11.81 -6.84 10.49
N VAL A 187 10.90 -6.07 9.88
CA VAL A 187 10.87 -5.83 8.43
C VAL A 187 12.13 -5.10 7.96
N ILE A 188 12.50 -4.00 8.62
CA ILE A 188 13.68 -3.20 8.28
C ILE A 188 14.96 -4.04 8.35
N LEU A 189 15.14 -4.82 9.42
CA LEU A 189 16.34 -5.65 9.59
C LEU A 189 16.35 -6.88 8.67
N THR A 190 15.19 -7.40 8.30
CA THR A 190 15.06 -8.49 7.31
C THR A 190 15.43 -7.99 5.91
N LYS A 191 14.99 -6.79 5.53
CA LYS A 191 15.41 -6.15 4.28
C LYS A 191 16.89 -5.78 4.27
N GLY A 192 17.38 -5.30 5.42
CA GLY A 192 18.73 -4.79 5.61
C GLY A 192 18.81 -3.28 5.42
N ILE A 193 19.46 -2.60 6.38
CA ILE A 193 19.56 -1.13 6.43
C ILE A 193 20.26 -0.57 5.20
N VAL A 194 21.32 -1.23 4.73
CA VAL A 194 22.08 -0.82 3.53
C VAL A 194 21.20 -0.86 2.29
N ASN A 195 20.39 -1.92 2.14
CA ASN A 195 19.48 -2.04 1.00
C ASN A 195 18.41 -0.94 1.02
N ILE A 196 17.85 -0.64 2.19
CA ILE A 196 16.88 0.46 2.34
C ILE A 196 17.53 1.81 1.98
N ARG A 197 18.74 2.08 2.46
CA ARG A 197 19.46 3.33 2.12
C ARG A 197 19.80 3.45 0.64
N ASN A 198 19.97 2.34 -0.07
CA ASN A 198 20.19 2.34 -1.51
C ASN A 198 18.88 2.51 -2.32
N GLU A 199 17.72 2.28 -1.70
CA GLU A 199 16.40 2.40 -2.34
C GLU A 199 15.74 3.77 -2.08
N ILE A 200 16.07 4.43 -0.97
CA ILE A 200 15.56 5.76 -0.61
C ILE A 200 16.38 6.84 -1.34
N GLU A 201 15.68 7.82 -1.90
CA GLU A 201 16.29 8.95 -2.62
C GLU A 201 17.00 9.93 -1.69
N ASP A 202 16.32 10.39 -0.63
CA ASP A 202 16.89 11.27 0.37
C ASP A 202 17.17 10.50 1.67
N THR A 203 18.39 9.97 1.78
CA THR A 203 18.87 9.28 3.00
C THR A 203 18.97 10.20 4.22
N THR A 204 18.82 11.51 4.04
CA THR A 204 18.74 12.41 5.17
C THR A 204 17.38 12.32 5.83
N GLU A 205 16.27 12.07 5.13
CA GLU A 205 14.94 12.04 5.74
C GLU A 205 14.67 10.74 6.51
N PRO A 206 14.11 10.81 7.75
CA PRO A 206 13.76 9.61 8.50
C PRO A 206 12.53 8.90 7.92
N LEU A 207 12.40 7.60 8.20
CA LEU A 207 11.19 6.87 7.81
C LEU A 207 9.93 7.33 8.55
N VAL A 208 10.07 7.90 9.75
CA VAL A 208 9.00 8.51 10.54
C VAL A 208 9.31 9.98 10.73
N ASP A 209 8.41 10.84 10.27
CA ASP A 209 8.55 12.29 10.36
C ASP A 209 8.75 12.73 11.83
N PRO A 210 9.79 13.50 12.16
CA PRO A 210 10.15 13.81 13.55
C PRO A 210 9.24 14.87 14.18
N VAL A 211 8.43 15.57 13.39
CA VAL A 211 7.54 16.65 13.84
C VAL A 211 6.12 16.13 14.00
N TYR A 212 5.59 15.52 12.94
CA TYR A 212 4.21 15.06 12.81
C TYR A 212 4.04 13.57 13.09
N GLY A 213 5.11 12.77 13.01
CA GLY A 213 5.09 11.34 13.34
C GLY A 213 4.43 10.44 12.31
N HIS A 214 4.22 10.93 11.09
CA HIS A 214 3.71 10.15 9.96
C HIS A 214 4.80 9.25 9.40
N GLY A 215 4.45 8.04 8.99
CA GLY A 215 5.36 7.21 8.21
C GLY A 215 5.50 7.73 6.78
N SER A 216 6.73 7.73 6.27
CA SER A 216 7.06 8.12 4.89
C SER A 216 6.45 7.17 3.85
N GLN A 217 6.35 7.62 2.60
CA GLN A 217 5.94 6.76 1.48
C GLN A 217 6.91 5.59 1.27
N SER A 218 8.21 5.80 1.48
CA SER A 218 9.23 4.73 1.49
C SER A 218 8.92 3.63 2.49
N LEU A 219 8.44 4.01 3.69
CA LEU A 219 8.02 3.03 4.68
C LEU A 219 6.78 2.26 4.22
N VAL A 220 5.76 2.96 3.70
CA VAL A 220 4.55 2.29 3.18
C VAL A 220 4.90 1.32 2.07
N ASN A 221 5.71 1.75 1.09
CA ASN A 221 6.14 0.93 -0.03
C ASN A 221 7.00 -0.26 0.42
N LEU A 222 7.82 -0.13 1.46
CA LEU A 222 8.57 -1.26 2.02
C LEU A 222 7.62 -2.37 2.50
N LEU A 223 6.55 -1.99 3.20
CA LEU A 223 5.56 -2.93 3.73
C LEU A 223 4.65 -3.49 2.63
N VAL A 224 4.35 -2.71 1.59
CA VAL A 224 3.45 -3.12 0.49
C VAL A 224 4.18 -3.92 -0.59
N THR A 225 5.44 -3.61 -0.87
CA THR A 225 6.18 -4.13 -2.04
C THR A 225 7.47 -4.88 -1.68
N GLY A 226 7.98 -4.72 -0.45
CA GLY A 226 9.31 -5.21 -0.07
C GLY A 226 10.45 -4.28 -0.49
N HIS A 227 10.16 -3.13 -1.12
CA HIS A 227 11.13 -2.12 -1.54
C HIS A 227 10.80 -0.74 -0.97
N ALA A 228 11.81 -0.04 -0.43
CA ALA A 228 11.67 1.22 0.27
C ALA A 228 11.75 2.46 -0.65
N VAL A 229 11.36 2.31 -1.92
CA VAL A 229 11.33 3.44 -2.88
C VAL A 229 10.28 4.47 -2.44
N SER A 230 10.57 5.76 -2.63
CA SER A 230 9.68 6.87 -2.26
C SER A 230 8.50 7.04 -3.21
N ASN A 231 8.63 6.57 -4.45
CA ASN A 231 7.70 6.88 -5.53
C ASN A 231 6.62 5.81 -5.71
N VAL A 232 5.51 6.23 -6.32
CA VAL A 232 4.31 5.40 -6.54
C VAL A 232 4.01 5.15 -8.01
N TRP A 233 4.89 5.53 -8.93
CA TRP A 233 4.79 5.21 -10.36
C TRP A 233 5.55 3.93 -10.70
N ASP A 234 5.30 3.41 -11.91
CA ASP A 234 5.97 2.19 -12.39
C ASP A 234 7.35 2.51 -12.99
N GLY A 235 8.32 1.65 -12.71
CA GLY A 235 9.67 1.69 -13.28
C GLY A 235 10.54 2.83 -12.76
N ASP A 236 11.83 2.71 -13.03
CA ASP A 236 12.78 3.81 -12.76
C ASP A 236 12.57 4.93 -13.79
N ARG A 237 12.78 6.17 -13.37
CA ARG A 237 12.80 7.35 -14.24
C ARG A 237 14.13 8.07 -14.10
N GLU A 238 14.59 8.69 -15.18
CA GLU A 238 15.75 9.58 -15.13
C GLU A 238 15.29 11.02 -15.36
N CYS A 239 15.57 11.90 -14.41
CA CYS A 239 15.22 13.32 -14.48
C CYS A 239 16.46 14.16 -14.24
N SER A 240 16.90 14.92 -15.25
CA SER A 240 18.07 15.80 -15.16
C SER A 240 19.36 15.10 -14.65
N GLY A 241 19.57 13.84 -15.04
CA GLY A 241 20.71 13.02 -14.61
C GLY A 241 20.58 12.40 -13.21
N MET A 242 19.44 12.58 -12.54
CA MET A 242 19.10 11.89 -11.30
C MET A 242 18.20 10.68 -11.62
N LYS A 243 18.60 9.51 -11.14
CA LYS A 243 17.82 8.29 -11.25
C LYS A 243 16.84 8.19 -10.08
N LEU A 244 15.55 8.24 -10.38
CA LEU A 244 14.45 8.09 -9.43
C LEU A 244 13.89 6.68 -9.52
N HIS A 245 13.76 6.00 -8.39
CA HIS A 245 13.31 4.61 -8.34
C HIS A 245 11.79 4.53 -8.19
N GLY A 246 11.13 3.75 -9.06
CA GLY A 246 9.69 3.47 -8.96
C GLY A 246 9.39 2.04 -8.54
N ILE A 247 8.15 1.62 -8.73
CA ILE A 247 7.67 0.27 -8.47
C ILE A 247 7.96 -0.62 -9.67
N HIS A 248 8.61 -1.78 -9.46
CA HIS A 248 9.03 -2.64 -10.58
C HIS A 248 8.08 -3.78 -10.90
N ASN A 249 7.13 -4.11 -10.03
CA ASN A 249 6.26 -5.27 -10.19
C ASN A 249 4.85 -5.01 -9.66
N GLN A 250 3.86 -5.64 -10.28
CA GLN A 250 2.47 -5.67 -9.79
C GLN A 250 2.40 -6.23 -8.36
N THR A 251 1.82 -5.45 -7.46
CA THR A 251 1.80 -5.75 -6.02
C THR A 251 0.63 -6.66 -5.65
N SER A 252 0.70 -7.32 -4.49
CA SER A 252 -0.41 -8.14 -3.98
C SER A 252 -1.62 -7.30 -3.58
N VAL A 253 -1.39 -6.14 -2.96
CA VAL A 253 -2.40 -5.14 -2.61
C VAL A 253 -1.98 -3.79 -3.19
N GLY A 254 -2.94 -2.98 -3.56
CA GLY A 254 -2.72 -1.72 -4.26
C GLY A 254 -2.55 -0.53 -3.34
N PHE A 255 -2.27 0.61 -3.95
CA PHE A 255 -2.22 1.90 -3.28
C PHE A 255 -2.85 2.94 -4.19
N LEU A 256 -3.68 3.82 -3.63
CA LEU A 256 -4.23 5.00 -4.28
C LEU A 256 -4.10 6.17 -3.30
N THR A 257 -3.97 7.38 -3.80
CA THR A 257 -3.82 8.54 -2.92
C THR A 257 -4.60 9.75 -3.42
N LEU A 258 -5.13 10.53 -2.48
CA LEU A 258 -5.77 11.80 -2.75
C LEU A 258 -4.81 12.77 -3.46
N MET A 259 -3.50 12.63 -3.21
CA MET A 259 -2.45 13.45 -3.80
C MET A 259 -2.42 13.33 -5.33
N GLU A 260 -2.81 12.19 -5.89
CA GLU A 260 -2.94 12.01 -7.33
C GLU A 260 -4.12 12.80 -7.89
N SER A 261 -5.27 12.78 -7.21
CA SER A 261 -6.43 13.60 -7.60
C SER A 261 -6.13 15.11 -7.55
N LEU A 262 -5.19 15.50 -6.69
CA LEU A 262 -4.69 16.86 -6.54
C LEU A 262 -3.52 17.17 -7.49
N ARG A 263 -3.10 16.21 -8.32
CA ARG A 263 -2.03 16.31 -9.32
C ARG A 263 -0.63 16.52 -8.73
N TYR A 264 -0.39 16.12 -7.47
CA TYR A 264 0.94 16.14 -6.85
C TYR A 264 1.80 14.94 -7.26
N CYS A 265 1.18 13.81 -7.60
CA CYS A 265 1.85 12.61 -8.09
C CYS A 265 0.97 11.84 -9.08
N LYS A 266 1.54 10.82 -9.72
CA LYS A 266 0.83 9.88 -10.60
C LYS A 266 1.10 8.46 -10.09
N VAL A 267 0.04 7.73 -9.73
CA VAL A 267 0.18 6.35 -9.28
C VAL A 267 0.22 5.43 -10.49
N GLY A 268 1.19 4.52 -10.50
CA GLY A 268 1.43 3.56 -11.56
C GLY A 268 0.43 2.41 -11.60
N ALA A 269 0.37 1.71 -12.73
CA ALA A 269 -0.48 0.55 -12.96
C ALA A 269 -0.21 -0.58 -11.96
N PHE A 270 1.04 -0.77 -11.52
CA PHE A 270 1.39 -1.84 -10.58
C PHE A 270 0.75 -1.68 -9.20
N LEU A 271 0.46 -0.45 -8.79
CA LEU A 271 -0.27 -0.14 -7.55
C LEU A 271 -1.77 0.08 -7.78
N LYS A 272 -2.18 0.58 -8.95
CA LYS A 272 -3.60 0.76 -9.31
C LYS A 272 -4.30 -0.55 -9.62
N SER A 273 -3.61 -1.52 -10.20
CA SER A 273 -4.15 -2.83 -10.56
C SER A 273 -3.36 -3.92 -9.83
N PRO A 274 -3.50 -4.04 -8.50
CA PRO A 274 -2.85 -5.10 -7.72
C PRO A 274 -3.40 -6.48 -8.07
N LYS A 275 -2.79 -7.56 -7.55
CA LYS A 275 -3.26 -8.94 -7.78
C LYS A 275 -4.60 -9.25 -7.11
N PHE A 276 -4.95 -8.54 -6.04
CA PHE A 276 -6.21 -8.69 -5.32
C PHE A 276 -6.88 -7.33 -5.18
N PRO A 277 -8.22 -7.23 -5.27
CA PRO A 277 -8.97 -5.98 -5.29
C PRO A 277 -9.05 -5.31 -3.91
N ILE A 278 -7.88 -4.96 -3.36
CA ILE A 278 -7.66 -4.32 -2.07
C ILE A 278 -6.66 -3.20 -2.30
N TRP A 279 -7.01 -1.98 -1.93
CA TRP A 279 -6.20 -0.79 -2.09
C TRP A 279 -6.07 -0.04 -0.77
N ILE A 280 -4.84 0.27 -0.38
CA ILE A 280 -4.59 1.25 0.66
C ILE A 280 -4.89 2.63 0.07
N LEU A 281 -5.70 3.42 0.76
CA LEU A 281 -6.02 4.79 0.35
C LEU A 281 -5.27 5.77 1.26
N GLY A 282 -4.42 6.62 0.68
CA GLY A 282 -3.69 7.66 1.40
C GLY A 282 -4.32 9.04 1.27
N SER A 283 -4.56 9.69 2.41
CA SER A 283 -4.81 11.13 2.49
C SER A 283 -3.50 11.91 2.67
N GLU A 284 -3.59 13.18 3.07
CA GLU A 284 -2.43 13.99 3.48
C GLU A 284 -1.76 13.44 4.76
N THR A 285 -2.52 12.81 5.66
CA THR A 285 -2.06 12.51 7.02
C THR A 285 -2.37 11.10 7.52
N HIS A 286 -3.20 10.33 6.80
CA HIS A 286 -3.71 9.04 7.25
C HIS A 286 -3.84 8.03 6.12
N LEU A 287 -3.82 6.75 6.49
CA LEU A 287 -4.02 5.63 5.57
C LEU A 287 -5.23 4.81 6.01
N SER A 288 -6.07 4.48 5.04
CA SER A 288 -7.24 3.61 5.19
C SER A 288 -7.18 2.50 4.14
N VAL A 289 -8.13 1.56 4.14
CA VAL A 289 -8.17 0.47 3.16
C VAL A 289 -9.54 0.42 2.50
N PHE A 290 -9.56 0.37 1.17
CA PHE A 290 -10.73 0.14 0.35
C PHE A 290 -10.60 -1.20 -0.36
N PHE A 291 -11.66 -1.99 -0.42
CA PHE A 291 -11.61 -3.27 -1.10
C PHE A 291 -12.97 -3.72 -1.62
N ALA A 292 -12.90 -4.67 -2.55
CA ALA A 292 -14.02 -5.37 -3.13
C ALA A 292 -13.69 -6.88 -3.16
N LYS A 293 -14.61 -7.72 -3.66
CA LYS A 293 -14.39 -9.18 -3.73
C LYS A 293 -14.27 -9.69 -5.17
N GLU A 294 -14.62 -8.83 -6.12
CA GLU A 294 -14.69 -9.14 -7.54
C GLU A 294 -13.28 -9.08 -8.12
N MET A 295 -12.71 -10.25 -8.41
CA MET A 295 -11.36 -10.35 -8.98
C MET A 295 -11.25 -9.70 -10.36
N CYS A 296 -12.34 -9.56 -11.12
CA CYS A 296 -12.31 -8.87 -12.42
C CYS A 296 -12.02 -7.35 -12.31
N LEU A 297 -12.10 -6.76 -11.11
CA LEU A 297 -11.69 -5.37 -10.87
C LEU A 297 -10.18 -5.17 -10.95
N VAL A 298 -9.45 -6.27 -10.93
CA VAL A 298 -8.00 -6.32 -11.05
C VAL A 298 -7.64 -7.27 -12.18
N ALA A 299 -6.95 -6.74 -13.19
CA ALA A 299 -6.38 -7.54 -14.26
C ALA A 299 -4.86 -7.40 -14.22
N PRO A 300 -4.11 -8.42 -14.67
CA PRO A 300 -2.76 -8.21 -15.15
C PRO A 300 -2.73 -7.06 -16.16
N GLU A 301 -1.62 -6.34 -16.23
CA GLU A 301 -1.41 -5.28 -17.21
C GLU A 301 -1.73 -5.81 -18.62
N SER A 302 -2.62 -5.11 -19.34
CA SER A 302 -2.92 -5.45 -20.74
C SER A 302 -1.71 -5.15 -21.63
N PRO A 303 -1.57 -5.81 -22.80
CA PRO A 303 -0.48 -5.51 -23.74
C PRO A 303 -0.38 -4.02 -24.11
N SER A 304 -1.50 -3.31 -24.26
CA SER A 304 -1.50 -1.87 -24.54
C SER A 304 -1.04 -1.00 -23.36
N GLU A 305 -1.36 -1.40 -22.12
CA GLU A 305 -0.85 -0.73 -20.91
C GLU A 305 0.65 -0.99 -20.72
N GLN A 306 1.10 -2.21 -20.97
CA GLN A 306 2.53 -2.55 -21.01
C GLN A 306 3.27 -1.71 -22.06
N ALA A 307 2.69 -1.60 -23.25
CA ALA A 307 3.22 -0.77 -24.33
C ALA A 307 3.33 0.70 -23.94
N ARG A 308 2.28 1.25 -23.31
CA ARG A 308 2.29 2.61 -22.77
C ARG A 308 3.39 2.81 -21.73
N ARG A 309 3.53 1.89 -20.79
CA ARG A 309 4.54 1.96 -19.73
C ARG A 309 5.95 1.89 -20.30
N VAL A 310 6.22 0.96 -21.21
CA VAL A 310 7.51 0.87 -21.91
C VAL A 310 7.77 2.14 -22.70
N PHE A 311 6.81 2.65 -23.45
CA PHE A 311 6.96 3.91 -24.17
C PHE A 311 7.33 5.07 -23.22
N GLN A 312 6.67 5.16 -22.07
CA GLN A 312 6.96 6.17 -21.04
C GLN A 312 8.37 6.07 -20.44
N THR A 313 9.02 4.90 -20.45
CA THR A 313 10.44 4.83 -20.01
C THR A 313 11.39 5.55 -20.97
N PHE A 314 10.95 5.82 -22.20
CA PHE A 314 11.68 6.60 -23.20
C PHE A 314 11.16 8.04 -23.37
N ASP A 315 10.11 8.41 -22.64
CA ASP A 315 9.54 9.76 -22.55
C ASP A 315 9.59 10.25 -21.09
N PRO A 316 10.79 10.62 -20.59
CA PRO A 316 11.00 10.96 -19.18
C PRO A 316 10.21 12.19 -18.73
N GLU A 317 9.78 13.04 -19.67
CA GLU A 317 8.99 14.24 -19.43
C GLU A 317 7.47 14.01 -19.49
N ASP A 318 7.00 12.78 -19.80
CA ASP A 318 5.58 12.41 -19.98
C ASP A 318 4.87 13.34 -20.98
N ASN A 319 5.57 13.77 -22.03
CA ASN A 319 5.07 14.66 -23.08
C ASN A 319 4.09 13.95 -24.05
N GLY A 320 4.04 12.62 -24.01
CA GLY A 320 3.24 11.77 -24.90
C GLY A 320 3.92 11.46 -26.23
N PHE A 321 5.22 11.70 -26.36
CA PHE A 321 5.99 11.42 -27.57
C PHE A 321 7.45 11.09 -27.28
N ILE A 322 8.10 10.39 -28.21
CA ILE A 322 9.54 10.09 -28.17
C ILE A 322 10.20 10.50 -29.49
N PRO A 323 11.51 10.80 -29.51
CA PRO A 323 12.28 10.89 -30.75
C PRO A 323 12.21 9.58 -31.54
N ASP A 324 12.13 9.67 -32.87
CA ASP A 324 12.09 8.49 -33.75
C ASP A 324 13.32 7.58 -33.60
N SER A 325 14.45 8.14 -33.15
CA SER A 325 15.68 7.40 -32.85
C SER A 325 15.50 6.35 -31.76
N LEU A 326 14.53 6.54 -30.85
CA LEU A 326 14.26 5.60 -29.75
C LEU A 326 13.24 4.52 -30.14
N LEU A 327 12.56 4.64 -31.29
CA LEU A 327 11.50 3.70 -31.69
C LEU A 327 12.00 2.25 -31.76
N GLU A 328 13.23 2.02 -32.23
CA GLU A 328 13.81 0.68 -32.30
C GLU A 328 13.93 0.03 -30.91
N GLU A 329 14.36 0.79 -29.91
CA GLU A 329 14.52 0.32 -28.53
C GLU A 329 13.17 0.03 -27.89
N VAL A 330 12.17 0.88 -28.13
CA VAL A 330 10.78 0.67 -27.66
C VAL A 330 10.19 -0.61 -28.25
N MET A 331 10.31 -0.80 -29.57
CA MET A 331 9.76 -1.97 -30.24
C MET A 331 10.49 -3.26 -29.80
N LYS A 332 11.81 -3.21 -29.56
CA LYS A 332 12.56 -4.35 -28.98
C LYS A 332 12.12 -4.66 -27.56
N ALA A 333 11.94 -3.65 -26.72
CA ALA A 333 11.49 -3.82 -25.34
C ALA A 333 10.07 -4.42 -25.24
N LEU A 334 9.25 -4.25 -26.28
CA LEU A 334 7.91 -4.83 -26.40
C LEU A 334 7.85 -6.13 -27.20
N ASP A 335 8.99 -6.66 -27.64
CA ASP A 335 9.07 -7.85 -28.49
C ASP A 335 8.24 -7.73 -29.79
N LEU A 336 8.15 -6.51 -30.33
CA LEU A 336 7.42 -6.19 -31.57
C LEU A 336 8.29 -6.35 -32.83
N VAL A 337 9.59 -6.62 -32.68
CA VAL A 337 10.55 -6.65 -33.79
C VAL A 337 11.04 -8.08 -34.03
N SER A 338 10.75 -8.61 -35.22
CA SER A 338 11.37 -9.86 -35.69
C SER A 338 12.57 -9.62 -36.63
N GLU A 339 12.55 -8.53 -37.43
CA GLU A 339 13.64 -8.13 -38.34
C GLU A 339 13.94 -6.62 -38.21
N PRO A 340 15.06 -6.22 -37.56
CA PRO A 340 15.21 -4.86 -37.03
C PRO A 340 15.38 -3.74 -38.06
N GLU A 341 16.16 -3.95 -39.12
CA GLU A 341 16.52 -2.83 -40.02
C GLU A 341 15.35 -2.40 -40.93
N TYR A 342 14.66 -3.34 -41.56
CA TYR A 342 13.58 -3.03 -42.50
C TYR A 342 12.28 -2.67 -41.79
N TYR A 343 11.90 -3.43 -40.75
CA TYR A 343 10.62 -3.23 -40.07
C TYR A 343 10.58 -1.92 -39.29
N VAL A 344 11.67 -1.53 -38.63
CA VAL A 344 11.74 -0.25 -37.91
C VAL A 344 11.64 0.92 -38.88
N SER A 345 12.36 0.88 -40.02
CA SER A 345 12.28 1.96 -41.03
C SER A 345 10.87 2.10 -41.60
N LEU A 346 10.17 0.99 -41.82
CA LEU A 346 8.77 1.01 -42.25
C LEU A 346 7.88 1.67 -41.19
N MET A 347 8.00 1.26 -39.93
CA MET A 347 7.21 1.82 -38.83
C MET A 347 7.48 3.29 -38.58
N LYS A 348 8.74 3.75 -38.72
CA LYS A 348 9.08 5.19 -38.66
C LYS A 348 8.26 6.00 -39.66
N SER A 349 8.25 5.59 -40.93
CA SER A 349 7.48 6.29 -41.96
C SER A 349 5.97 6.22 -41.77
N LYS A 350 5.47 5.19 -41.08
CA LYS A 350 4.03 5.04 -40.78
C LYS A 350 3.59 5.89 -39.59
N LEU A 351 4.41 5.95 -38.53
CA LEU A 351 4.10 6.65 -37.29
C LEU A 351 4.45 8.14 -37.32
N ASP A 352 5.35 8.53 -38.22
CA ASP A 352 5.73 9.92 -38.48
C ASP A 352 5.68 10.22 -40.00
N PRO A 353 4.47 10.26 -40.59
CA PRO A 353 4.31 10.48 -42.03
C PRO A 353 4.74 11.89 -42.48
N GLU A 354 4.80 12.85 -41.55
CA GLU A 354 5.22 14.22 -41.80
C GLU A 354 6.75 14.41 -41.65
N GLY A 355 7.46 13.41 -41.13
CA GLY A 355 8.91 13.45 -40.95
C GLY A 355 9.37 14.48 -39.92
N LEU A 356 8.60 14.66 -38.85
CA LEU A 356 8.88 15.58 -37.75
C LEU A 356 10.00 15.08 -36.81
N GLY A 357 10.42 13.82 -36.95
CA GLY A 357 11.41 13.15 -36.11
C GLY A 357 10.87 12.70 -34.76
N ILE A 358 9.54 12.60 -34.61
CA ILE A 358 8.87 12.22 -33.36
C ILE A 358 7.83 11.13 -33.60
N VAL A 359 7.70 10.22 -32.63
CA VAL A 359 6.66 9.20 -32.59
C VAL A 359 5.72 9.57 -31.44
N LEU A 360 4.43 9.69 -31.73
CA LEU A 360 3.40 9.96 -30.73
C LEU A 360 2.90 8.64 -30.11
N LEU A 361 2.65 8.65 -28.80
CA LEU A 361 2.17 7.49 -28.06
C LEU A 361 0.82 6.97 -28.57
N ALA A 362 -0.13 7.86 -28.87
CA ALA A 362 -1.46 7.45 -29.30
C ALA A 362 -1.46 6.71 -30.67
N PRO A 363 -0.84 7.25 -31.74
CA PRO A 363 -0.61 6.51 -32.99
C PRO A 363 0.17 5.22 -32.81
N PHE A 364 1.21 5.20 -31.96
CA PHE A 364 1.98 3.98 -31.67
C PHE A 364 1.08 2.88 -31.11
N LEU A 365 0.28 3.21 -30.08
CA LEU A 365 -0.64 2.26 -29.46
C LEU A 365 -1.68 1.76 -30.47
N LEU A 366 -2.26 2.65 -31.26
CA LEU A 366 -3.24 2.29 -32.29
C LEU A 366 -2.67 1.30 -33.32
N GLU A 367 -1.43 1.52 -33.74
CA GLU A 367 -0.79 0.67 -34.74
C GLU A 367 -0.53 -0.76 -34.25
N PHE A 368 0.00 -0.90 -33.03
CA PHE A 368 0.43 -2.20 -32.51
C PHE A 368 -0.61 -2.91 -31.65
N PHE A 369 -1.58 -2.17 -31.10
CA PHE A 369 -2.61 -2.69 -30.20
C PHE A 369 -4.01 -2.15 -30.57
N PRO A 370 -4.47 -2.31 -31.83
CA PRO A 370 -5.70 -1.69 -32.33
C PRO A 370 -6.95 -2.12 -31.55
N ASP A 371 -7.03 -3.40 -31.17
CA ASP A 371 -8.19 -3.97 -30.46
C ASP A 371 -8.27 -3.55 -28.98
N GLN A 372 -7.25 -2.86 -28.45
CA GLN A 372 -7.13 -2.50 -27.03
C GLN A 372 -6.98 -0.99 -26.79
N THR A 373 -6.99 -0.19 -27.84
CA THR A 373 -6.65 1.23 -27.77
C THR A 373 -7.81 2.16 -28.05
N GLY A 374 -9.01 1.60 -28.27
CA GLY A 374 -10.28 2.31 -28.25
C GLY A 374 -10.22 3.63 -29.02
N THR A 375 -9.70 3.66 -30.25
CA THR A 375 -9.67 4.91 -31.01
C THR A 375 -10.87 5.05 -31.93
N LEU A 376 -11.65 6.10 -31.65
CA LEU A 376 -12.13 7.11 -32.59
C LEU A 376 -12.09 6.71 -34.08
N TRP A 377 -13.25 6.33 -34.60
CA TRP A 377 -13.52 6.29 -36.03
C TRP A 377 -14.01 7.65 -36.54
N GLN A 378 -13.49 8.04 -37.70
CA GLN A 378 -14.18 8.94 -38.62
C GLN A 378 -15.49 8.28 -39.05
N GLY A 379 -16.62 8.60 -38.41
CA GLY A 379 -17.93 8.03 -38.72
C GLY A 379 -19.01 8.43 -37.73
N THR A 380 -20.28 8.46 -38.16
CA THR A 380 -21.42 9.12 -37.49
C THR A 380 -21.68 8.66 -36.06
N MET A 381 -21.63 9.62 -35.13
CA MET A 381 -21.57 9.47 -33.68
C MET A 381 -22.90 9.10 -33.02
N ALA A 382 -22.98 7.93 -32.38
CA ALA A 382 -23.58 7.68 -31.06
C ALA A 382 -23.84 6.17 -30.87
N GLU A 383 -24.57 5.56 -31.80
CA GLU A 383 -25.08 4.18 -31.68
C GLU A 383 -23.97 3.11 -31.88
N GLU A 384 -23.01 3.36 -32.77
CA GLU A 384 -21.85 2.47 -32.98
C GLU A 384 -20.85 2.55 -31.81
N TRP A 385 -20.67 3.74 -31.22
CA TRP A 385 -19.85 3.91 -30.00
C TRP A 385 -20.44 3.11 -28.83
N GLU A 386 -21.76 3.12 -28.67
CA GLU A 386 -22.43 2.36 -27.61
C GLU A 386 -22.26 0.85 -27.80
N SER A 387 -22.28 0.36 -29.05
CA SER A 387 -22.10 -1.06 -29.38
C SER A 387 -20.64 -1.56 -29.21
N GLU A 388 -19.65 -0.76 -29.62
CA GLU A 388 -18.22 -1.08 -29.46
C GLU A 388 -17.79 -1.02 -27.98
N ARG A 389 -18.33 -0.07 -27.20
CA ARG A 389 -18.06 0.00 -25.74
C ARG A 389 -18.80 -1.06 -24.95
N GLN A 390 -19.97 -1.52 -25.39
CA GLN A 390 -20.56 -2.75 -24.83
C GLN A 390 -19.66 -3.97 -25.11
N ARG A 391 -18.85 -3.92 -26.16
CA ARG A 391 -17.84 -4.94 -26.51
C ARG A 391 -16.59 -4.79 -25.62
N GLU A 392 -16.02 -3.59 -25.45
CA GLU A 392 -14.91 -3.31 -24.50
C GLU A 392 -15.31 -3.55 -23.02
N ARG A 393 -16.54 -3.20 -22.62
CA ARG A 393 -17.11 -3.54 -21.29
C ARG A 393 -17.26 -5.04 -21.10
N LYS A 394 -17.62 -5.78 -22.17
CA LYS A 394 -17.63 -7.24 -22.17
C LYS A 394 -16.22 -7.84 -22.08
N ASP A 395 -15.24 -7.19 -22.69
CA ASP A 395 -13.84 -7.66 -22.71
C ASP A 395 -13.09 -7.37 -21.40
N THR A 396 -13.40 -6.27 -20.70
CA THR A 396 -12.82 -6.00 -19.36
C THR A 396 -13.45 -6.85 -18.25
N GLY A 397 -14.69 -7.33 -18.43
CA GLY A 397 -15.39 -8.16 -17.45
C GLY A 397 -15.73 -7.47 -16.13
N ILE A 398 -15.56 -6.14 -16.04
CA ILE A 398 -15.88 -5.34 -14.85
C ILE A 398 -17.41 -5.14 -14.79
N PRO A 399 -18.08 -5.48 -13.68
CA PRO A 399 -19.51 -5.26 -13.53
C PRO A 399 -19.84 -3.77 -13.41
N ASP A 400 -21.00 -3.36 -13.94
CA ASP A 400 -21.50 -1.98 -13.82
C ASP A 400 -21.72 -1.55 -12.37
N SER A 401 -21.96 -2.51 -11.47
CA SER A 401 -22.08 -2.29 -10.04
C SER A 401 -21.47 -3.43 -9.24
N PHE A 402 -20.80 -3.12 -8.13
CA PHE A 402 -20.23 -4.14 -7.24
C PHE A 402 -20.21 -3.68 -5.77
N PRO A 403 -20.32 -4.61 -4.81
CA PRO A 403 -20.20 -4.31 -3.39
C PRO A 403 -18.77 -3.88 -3.04
N VAL A 404 -18.67 -2.85 -2.20
CA VAL A 404 -17.39 -2.30 -1.76
C VAL A 404 -17.38 -2.10 -0.25
N TYR A 405 -16.17 -2.07 0.31
CA TYR A 405 -15.95 -1.95 1.74
C TYR A 405 -14.82 -0.96 1.99
N HIS A 406 -14.98 -0.16 3.04
CA HIS A 406 -13.95 0.75 3.54
C HIS A 406 -13.62 0.43 5.00
N TYR A 407 -12.33 0.44 5.31
CA TYR A 407 -11.76 0.25 6.64
C TYR A 407 -10.99 1.51 7.02
N ASN A 408 -11.24 2.02 8.22
CA ASN A 408 -10.40 3.00 8.87
C ASN A 408 -10.03 2.50 10.27
N GLY A 409 -8.74 2.41 10.59
CA GLY A 409 -8.29 1.91 11.88
C GLY A 409 -8.52 2.86 13.06
N LEU A 410 -8.76 4.15 12.81
CA LEU A 410 -8.97 5.14 13.87
C LEU A 410 -10.43 5.19 14.30
N LYS A 411 -10.70 4.96 15.59
CA LYS A 411 -12.06 4.99 16.16
C LYS A 411 -12.78 6.31 15.86
N GLN A 412 -12.13 7.44 16.12
CA GLN A 412 -12.68 8.78 15.91
C GLN A 412 -13.04 9.10 14.44
N SER A 413 -12.49 8.32 13.50
CA SER A 413 -12.70 8.48 12.06
C SER A 413 -13.85 7.62 11.53
N ASN A 414 -14.44 6.79 12.39
CA ASN A 414 -15.56 5.93 12.08
C ASN A 414 -16.86 6.41 12.74
N HIS A 415 -17.99 5.94 12.22
CA HIS A 415 -19.29 6.15 12.85
C HIS A 415 -19.34 5.45 14.22
N ASN A 416 -20.02 6.05 15.19
CA ASN A 416 -20.14 5.56 16.58
C ASN A 416 -18.81 5.36 17.34
N GLU A 417 -17.69 5.91 16.84
CA GLU A 417 -16.36 5.77 17.46
C GLU A 417 -15.88 4.31 17.58
N ARG A 418 -16.24 3.45 16.62
CA ARG A 418 -15.85 2.03 16.58
C ARG A 418 -15.23 1.67 15.24
N VAL A 419 -14.19 0.84 15.26
CA VAL A 419 -13.57 0.35 14.03
C VAL A 419 -14.45 -0.76 13.43
N GLU A 420 -15.17 -0.42 12.36
CA GLU A 420 -16.11 -1.29 11.65
C GLU A 420 -15.97 -1.06 10.14
N TYR A 421 -16.23 -2.08 9.31
CA TYR A 421 -16.22 -1.86 7.86
C TYR A 421 -17.49 -1.14 7.40
N VAL A 422 -17.30 -0.02 6.71
CA VAL A 422 -18.39 0.67 6.01
C VAL A 422 -18.61 -0.02 4.68
N GLN A 423 -19.79 -0.61 4.49
CA GLN A 423 -20.18 -1.24 3.24
C GLN A 423 -20.92 -0.26 2.33
N GLY A 424 -20.72 -0.38 1.03
CA GLY A 424 -21.48 0.32 0.02
C GLY A 424 -21.55 -0.45 -1.29
N THR A 425 -22.03 0.25 -2.32
CA THR A 425 -22.06 -0.21 -3.71
C THR A 425 -21.32 0.82 -4.56
N ALA A 426 -20.35 0.38 -5.34
CA ALA A 426 -19.74 1.18 -6.39
C ALA A 426 -20.52 0.99 -7.69
N LEU A 427 -20.69 2.08 -8.43
CA LEU A 427 -21.24 2.10 -9.79
C LEU A 427 -20.17 2.63 -10.73
N VAL A 428 -19.85 1.87 -11.79
CA VAL A 428 -18.88 2.28 -12.82
C VAL A 428 -19.64 2.48 -14.12
N LEU A 429 -20.13 3.71 -14.33
CA LEU A 429 -21.13 4.00 -15.37
C LEU A 429 -20.51 4.21 -16.77
N GLY A 430 -19.18 4.35 -16.87
CA GLY A 430 -18.44 4.52 -18.13
C GLY A 430 -18.60 5.88 -18.80
N LEU A 431 -19.51 6.72 -18.31
CA LEU A 431 -19.75 8.13 -18.65
C LEU A 431 -20.26 8.85 -17.40
N GLU A 432 -20.12 10.18 -17.36
CA GLU A 432 -20.82 10.96 -16.34
C GLU A 432 -22.34 10.88 -16.56
N ASP A 433 -23.06 10.26 -15.62
CA ASP A 433 -24.52 10.33 -15.55
C ASP A 433 -24.92 11.40 -14.51
N PRO A 434 -25.48 12.54 -14.93
CA PRO A 434 -25.94 13.58 -14.01
C PRO A 434 -26.96 13.09 -12.98
N MET A 435 -27.70 12.02 -13.27
CA MET A 435 -28.76 11.49 -12.41
C MET A 435 -28.25 10.60 -11.27
N VAL A 436 -26.99 10.17 -11.31
CA VAL A 436 -26.39 9.21 -10.35
C VAL A 436 -25.25 9.84 -9.54
N ARG A 437 -25.05 11.15 -9.64
CA ARG A 437 -23.96 11.85 -8.96
C ARG A 437 -24.12 11.85 -7.44
N THR A 438 -23.16 11.25 -6.77
CA THR A 438 -22.98 11.27 -5.31
C THR A 438 -21.97 12.36 -4.90
N ASP A 439 -21.94 12.66 -3.60
CA ASP A 439 -21.05 13.66 -3.02
C ASP A 439 -19.57 13.43 -3.38
N ASP A 440 -18.84 14.52 -3.59
CA ASP A 440 -17.42 14.51 -3.93
C ASP A 440 -16.54 14.26 -2.69
N THR A 441 -16.54 13.01 -2.23
CA THR A 441 -15.80 12.59 -1.03
C THR A 441 -14.32 12.32 -1.33
N PRO A 442 -13.40 12.49 -0.36
CA PRO A 442 -11.99 12.14 -0.57
C PRO A 442 -11.77 10.70 -1.03
N VAL A 443 -12.56 9.75 -0.50
CA VAL A 443 -12.53 8.34 -0.94
C VAL A 443 -12.90 8.23 -2.42
N LYS A 444 -14.02 8.85 -2.85
CA LYS A 444 -14.43 8.88 -4.25
C LYS A 444 -13.34 9.45 -5.15
N ARG A 445 -12.73 10.58 -4.75
CA ARG A 445 -11.65 11.23 -5.51
C ARG A 445 -10.41 10.35 -5.68
N CYS A 446 -10.03 9.58 -4.65
CA CYS A 446 -8.96 8.59 -4.79
C CYS A 446 -9.32 7.52 -5.83
N LEU A 447 -10.55 6.99 -5.77
CA LEU A 447 -10.98 5.93 -6.69
C LEU A 447 -11.16 6.43 -8.13
N GLN A 448 -11.52 7.70 -8.32
CA GLN A 448 -11.65 8.32 -9.64
C GLN A 448 -10.33 8.38 -10.42
N THR A 449 -9.17 8.28 -9.76
CA THR A 449 -7.89 8.19 -10.47
C THR A 449 -7.66 6.84 -11.12
N LYS A 450 -8.43 5.82 -10.73
CA LYS A 450 -8.49 4.49 -11.36
C LYS A 450 -9.76 4.31 -12.20
N TRP A 451 -10.92 4.72 -11.69
CA TRP A 451 -12.22 4.62 -12.32
C TRP A 451 -12.85 6.01 -12.45
N PRO A 452 -12.57 6.77 -13.53
CA PRO A 452 -12.94 8.19 -13.64
C PRO A 452 -14.41 8.52 -13.36
N TYR A 453 -15.32 7.59 -13.71
CA TYR A 453 -16.77 7.75 -13.56
C TYR A 453 -17.36 6.84 -12.48
N ILE A 454 -16.60 6.58 -11.41
CA ILE A 454 -17.10 5.82 -10.26
C ILE A 454 -17.99 6.68 -9.37
N GLU A 455 -19.13 6.12 -8.99
CA GLU A 455 -20.05 6.65 -7.99
C GLU A 455 -20.15 5.68 -6.80
N LEU A 456 -20.26 6.22 -5.58
CA LEU A 456 -20.23 5.43 -4.34
C LEU A 456 -21.50 5.64 -3.52
N LEU A 457 -22.27 4.57 -3.35
CA LEU A 457 -23.47 4.54 -2.54
C LEU A 457 -23.21 3.77 -1.24
N TRP A 458 -22.92 4.49 -0.16
CA TRP A 458 -22.66 3.89 1.15
C TRP A 458 -23.97 3.50 1.87
N ASN A 459 -23.92 2.42 2.64
CA ASN A 459 -25.08 1.95 3.43
C ASN A 459 -25.31 2.78 4.71
N THR A 460 -24.50 3.80 4.93
CA THR A 460 -24.52 4.70 6.09
C THR A 460 -24.93 6.11 5.66
N ASP A 461 -25.58 6.85 6.55
CA ASP A 461 -26.00 8.24 6.29
C ASP A 461 -24.82 9.19 6.00
N ARG A 462 -23.62 8.83 6.44
CA ARG A 462 -22.39 9.57 6.21
C ARG A 462 -21.41 8.71 5.44
N SER A 463 -20.76 9.31 4.46
CA SER A 463 -19.63 8.71 3.75
C SER A 463 -18.44 8.48 4.69
N PRO A 464 -17.65 7.41 4.49
CA PRO A 464 -16.48 7.12 5.29
C PRO A 464 -15.42 8.21 5.16
N SER A 465 -14.73 8.49 6.28
CA SER A 465 -13.62 9.44 6.32
C SER A 465 -12.32 8.79 5.84
N LEU A 466 -11.52 9.55 5.10
CA LEU A 466 -10.15 9.18 4.75
C LEU A 466 -9.14 9.57 5.86
N ASN A 467 -9.57 10.37 6.84
CA ASN A 467 -8.80 10.81 8.00
C ASN A 467 -9.39 10.26 9.27
#